data_AF-A0A925J453-F1
#
_entry.id   AF-A0A925J453-F1
#
_cell.length_a   1.000
_cell.length_b   1.000
_cell.length_c   1.000
_cell.angle_alpha   90.00
_cell.angle_beta   90.00
_cell.angle_gamma   90.00
#
_symmetry.space_group_name_H-M   'P 1'
#
loop_
_entity.id
_entity.type
_entity.pdbx_description
1 polymer ?
#
loop_
_entity_poly.entity_id
_entity_poly.type
_entity_poly.pdbx_seq_one_letter_code
_entity_poly.pdbx_strand_id
1 'polypeptide(L)'
;MPPRSWICTYCGTDTPSPNRPGSNWVAVALACAFIVPGLVYLAWRYSSRRPACPICGHAQLIPSDAPLARTWRSQGWVPGQSIAAGITDPRLERIEQAIDAIAVEVERVGRMQQQRLP
;
A
#
# COMPACT_ATOMS: atom_id res chain seq x y z
N MET A 1 -19.77 -8.13 -16.67
CA MET A 1 -19.56 -9.45 -16.02
C MET A 1 -18.95 -9.20 -14.65
N PRO A 2 -19.49 -9.77 -13.57
CA PRO A 2 -18.83 -9.73 -12.28
C PRO A 2 -17.49 -10.50 -12.35
N PRO A 3 -16.43 -9.99 -11.73
CA PRO A 3 -15.12 -10.66 -11.71
C PRO A 3 -15.23 -12.00 -11.00
N ARG A 4 -14.57 -13.03 -11.53
CA ARG A 4 -14.58 -14.39 -10.94
C ARG A 4 -13.73 -14.47 -9.67
N SER A 5 -12.76 -13.58 -9.51
CA SER A 5 -11.92 -13.53 -8.31
C SER A 5 -11.46 -12.10 -7.99
N TRP A 6 -11.01 -11.90 -6.75
CA TRP A 6 -10.58 -10.60 -6.22
C TRP A 6 -9.17 -10.70 -5.67
N ILE A 7 -8.31 -9.73 -5.98
CA ILE A 7 -6.96 -9.65 -5.44
C ILE A 7 -6.87 -8.57 -4.36
N CYS A 8 -6.27 -8.89 -3.22
CA CYS A 8 -6.04 -7.91 -2.16
C CYS A 8 -4.80 -7.06 -2.45
N THR A 9 -4.92 -5.73 -2.31
CA THR A 9 -3.81 -4.78 -2.52
C THR A 9 -2.81 -4.73 -1.36
N TYR A 10 -3.11 -5.39 -0.25
CA TYR A 10 -2.27 -5.35 0.94
C TYR A 10 -1.48 -6.64 1.16
N CYS A 11 -2.06 -7.81 0.87
CA CYS A 11 -1.39 -9.11 1.00
C CYS A 11 -1.19 -9.86 -0.32
N GLY A 12 -1.84 -9.43 -1.41
CA GLY A 12 -1.66 -10.03 -2.74
C GLY A 12 -2.40 -11.33 -2.96
N THR A 13 -3.15 -11.80 -1.97
CA THR A 13 -3.86 -13.07 -2.10
C THR A 13 -5.05 -12.93 -3.04
N ASP A 14 -5.17 -13.87 -3.98
CA ASP A 14 -6.34 -14.04 -4.84
C ASP A 14 -7.41 -14.80 -4.04
N THR A 15 -8.59 -14.19 -3.90
CA THR A 15 -9.71 -14.73 -3.13
C THR A 15 -10.97 -14.72 -3.99
N PRO A 16 -11.62 -15.88 -4.23
CA PRO A 16 -12.88 -15.94 -4.97
C PRO A 16 -14.08 -15.40 -4.15
N SER A 17 -14.01 -15.47 -2.81
CA SER A 17 -15.06 -15.04 -1.89
C SER A 17 -14.55 -13.98 -0.89
N PRO A 18 -14.77 -12.68 -1.12
CA PRO A 18 -14.45 -11.64 -0.14
C PRO A 18 -15.23 -11.85 1.16
N ASN A 19 -14.58 -11.70 2.30
CA ASN A 19 -15.25 -11.75 3.59
C ASN A 19 -16.04 -10.46 3.80
N ARG A 20 -17.24 -10.55 4.36
CA ARG A 20 -18.08 -9.40 4.72
C ARG A 20 -18.20 -9.35 6.24
N PRO A 21 -17.32 -8.62 6.95
CA PRO A 21 -17.35 -8.62 8.40
C PRO A 21 -18.67 -8.07 8.96
N GLY A 22 -19.32 -8.85 9.83
CA GLY A 22 -20.54 -8.43 10.52
C GLY A 22 -21.24 -9.46 11.39
N SER A 23 -21.48 -9.10 12.65
CA SER A 23 -22.43 -9.81 13.53
C SER A 23 -23.85 -9.33 13.27
N ASN A 24 -24.78 -10.25 12.97
CA ASN A 24 -26.20 -9.95 12.72
C ASN A 24 -26.99 -9.67 14.01
N TRP A 25 -26.44 -9.95 15.20
CA TRP A 25 -27.16 -9.89 16.46
C TRP A 25 -27.49 -8.47 16.93
N VAL A 26 -26.60 -7.50 16.68
CA VAL A 26 -26.82 -6.08 17.04
C VAL A 26 -27.98 -5.49 16.23
N ALA A 27 -28.17 -5.92 14.98
CA ALA A 27 -29.27 -5.46 14.13
C ALA A 27 -30.65 -5.92 14.66
N VAL A 28 -30.72 -7.13 15.21
CA VAL A 28 -31.96 -7.68 15.79
C VAL A 28 -32.30 -6.98 17.11
N ALA A 29 -31.29 -6.75 17.97
CA ALA A 29 -31.49 -6.06 19.25
C ALA A 29 -32.00 -4.60 19.07
N LEU A 30 -31.48 -3.86 18.08
CA LEU A 30 -31.94 -2.49 17.80
C LEU A 30 -33.32 -2.45 17.12
N ALA A 31 -33.66 -3.44 16.30
CA ALA A 31 -34.95 -3.49 15.60
C ALA A 31 -36.15 -3.75 16.54
N CYS A 32 -35.95 -4.49 17.64
CA CYS A 32 -37.01 -4.77 18.61
C CYS A 32 -37.35 -3.62 19.56
N ALA A 33 -36.45 -2.64 19.76
CA ALA A 33 -36.66 -1.56 20.72
C ALA A 33 -37.33 -0.31 20.12
N PHE A 34 -37.03 0.05 18.86
CA PHE A 34 -37.59 1.24 18.19
C PHE A 34 -37.50 1.08 16.66
N ILE A 35 -38.64 0.95 15.98
CA ILE A 35 -38.72 0.63 14.52
C ILE A 35 -37.98 1.66 13.64
N VAL A 36 -38.08 2.95 13.98
CA VAL A 36 -37.49 4.05 13.19
C VAL A 36 -35.94 4.04 13.20
N PRO A 37 -35.24 4.01 14.36
CA PRO A 37 -33.79 3.90 14.38
C PRO A 37 -33.29 2.55 13.85
N GLY A 38 -34.08 1.47 13.96
CA GLY A 38 -33.76 0.18 13.35
C GLY A 38 -33.61 0.25 11.83
N LEU A 39 -34.53 0.93 11.13
CA LEU A 39 -34.49 1.10 9.67
C LEU A 39 -33.30 1.96 9.20
N VAL A 40 -33.02 3.06 9.91
CA VAL A 40 -31.86 3.92 9.61
C VAL A 40 -30.56 3.15 9.80
N TYR A 41 -30.46 2.35 10.86
CA TYR A 41 -29.29 1.50 11.11
C TYR A 41 -29.13 0.42 10.03
N LEU A 42 -30.22 -0.22 9.59
CA LEU A 42 -30.20 -1.20 8.50
C LEU A 42 -29.65 -0.60 7.20
N ALA A 43 -30.10 0.60 6.82
CA ALA A 43 -29.62 1.30 5.62
C ALA A 43 -28.13 1.66 5.72
N TRP A 44 -27.69 2.23 6.84
CA TRP A 44 -26.27 2.52 7.08
C TRP A 44 -25.41 1.25 7.10
N ARG A 45 -25.92 0.18 7.72
CA ARG A 45 -25.20 -1.08 7.85
C ARG A 45 -25.02 -1.76 6.52
N TYR A 46 -26.03 -1.74 5.65
CA TYR A 46 -25.94 -2.30 4.29
C TYR A 46 -24.96 -1.51 3.44
N SER A 47 -25.00 -0.17 3.53
CA SER A 47 -24.05 0.73 2.86
C SER A 47 -22.60 0.56 3.35
N SER A 48 -22.41 0.23 4.64
CA SER A 48 -21.07 0.07 5.24
C SER A 48 -20.45 -1.32 5.04
N ARG A 49 -21.16 -2.28 4.42
CA ARG A 49 -20.60 -3.61 4.12
C ARG A 49 -19.66 -3.53 2.92
N ARG A 50 -18.39 -3.23 3.20
CA ARG A 50 -17.33 -3.32 2.18
C ARG A 50 -16.75 -4.74 2.16
N PRO A 51 -16.46 -5.31 0.97
CA PRO A 51 -15.73 -6.55 0.85
C PRO A 51 -14.34 -6.38 1.48
N ALA A 52 -13.95 -7.32 2.33
CA ALA A 52 -12.64 -7.35 2.99
C ALA A 52 -11.92 -8.67 2.69
N CYS A 53 -10.59 -8.65 2.77
CA CYS A 53 -9.78 -9.83 2.53
C CYS A 53 -9.96 -10.82 3.69
N PRO A 54 -10.20 -12.12 3.45
CA PRO A 54 -10.34 -13.10 4.52
C PRO A 54 -9.02 -13.39 5.27
N ILE A 55 -7.88 -13.05 4.69
CA ILE A 55 -6.55 -13.37 5.24
C ILE A 55 -6.02 -12.21 6.08
N CYS A 56 -6.01 -10.98 5.55
CA CYS A 56 -5.45 -9.82 6.23
C CYS A 56 -6.52 -8.86 6.79
N GLY A 57 -7.80 -9.05 6.49
CA GLY A 57 -8.90 -8.19 6.94
C GLY A 57 -8.98 -6.83 6.23
N HIS A 58 -8.09 -6.54 5.28
CA HIS A 58 -8.05 -5.23 4.61
C HIS A 58 -9.19 -5.07 3.59
N ALA A 59 -9.78 -3.87 3.52
CA ALA A 59 -10.97 -3.58 2.71
C ALA A 59 -10.68 -3.16 1.26
N GLN A 60 -9.40 -3.14 0.85
CA GLN A 60 -9.02 -2.85 -0.54
C GLN A 60 -8.82 -4.16 -1.32
N LEU A 61 -9.84 -4.48 -2.12
CA LEU A 61 -9.82 -5.58 -3.08
C LEU A 61 -10.05 -5.02 -4.48
N ILE A 62 -9.25 -5.50 -5.43
CA ILE A 62 -9.34 -5.15 -6.84
C ILE A 62 -9.87 -6.38 -7.59
N PRO A 63 -10.74 -6.21 -8.58
CA PRO A 63 -11.16 -7.32 -9.43
C PRO A 63 -9.98 -7.92 -10.21
N SER A 64 -9.95 -9.24 -10.35
CA SER A 64 -8.93 -9.99 -11.11
C SER A 64 -8.74 -9.52 -12.55
N ASP A 65 -9.78 -8.92 -13.12
CA ASP A 65 -9.86 -8.53 -14.53
C ASP A 65 -9.40 -7.08 -14.75
N ALA A 66 -9.06 -6.35 -13.68
CA ALA A 66 -8.50 -5.01 -13.81
C ALA A 66 -7.14 -5.04 -14.51
N PRO A 67 -6.81 -4.02 -15.32
CA PRO A 67 -5.48 -3.89 -15.92
C PRO A 67 -4.37 -3.89 -14.86
N LEU A 68 -4.63 -3.29 -13.70
CA LEU A 68 -3.71 -3.27 -12.56
C LEU A 68 -3.49 -4.65 -11.94
N ALA A 69 -4.51 -5.51 -11.90
CA ALA A 69 -4.35 -6.88 -11.41
C ALA A 69 -3.50 -7.73 -12.37
N ARG A 70 -3.59 -7.47 -13.68
CA ARG A 70 -2.76 -8.15 -14.69
C ARG A 70 -1.29 -7.77 -14.56
N THR A 71 -0.99 -6.48 -14.39
CA THR A 71 0.41 -6.03 -14.21
C THR A 71 1.00 -6.63 -12.95
N TRP A 72 0.27 -6.64 -11.83
CA TRP A 72 0.71 -7.23 -10.58
C TRP A 72 1.01 -8.73 -10.66
N ARG A 73 0.17 -9.50 -11.38
CA ARG A 73 0.45 -10.92 -11.63
C ARG A 73 1.71 -11.13 -12.46
N SER A 74 1.92 -10.30 -13.49
CA SER A 74 3.09 -10.43 -14.37
C SER A 74 4.41 -10.02 -13.70
N GLN A 75 4.37 -9.06 -12.77
CA GLN A 75 5.55 -8.49 -12.13
C GLN A 75 5.93 -9.18 -10.81
N GLY A 76 5.19 -10.20 -10.38
CA GLY A 76 5.44 -10.86 -9.09
C GLY A 76 5.24 -9.91 -7.92
N TRP A 77 4.11 -9.20 -7.90
CA TRP A 77 3.80 -8.19 -6.89
C TRP A 77 4.04 -8.68 -5.45
N VAL A 78 4.82 -7.91 -4.69
CA VAL A 78 5.12 -8.17 -3.28
C VAL A 78 4.35 -7.17 -2.41
N PRO A 79 3.57 -7.61 -1.41
CA PRO A 79 2.85 -6.71 -0.53
C PRO A 79 3.77 -5.75 0.23
N GLY A 80 3.48 -4.45 0.15
CA GLY A 80 4.22 -3.41 0.88
C GLY A 80 5.42 -2.80 0.14
N GLN A 81 5.67 -3.14 -1.12
CA GLN A 81 6.69 -2.45 -1.91
C GLN A 81 6.22 -1.03 -2.25
N SER A 82 6.86 -0.02 -1.65
CA SER A 82 6.84 1.32 -2.22
C SER A 82 7.48 1.25 -3.60
N ILE A 83 6.99 2.05 -4.54
CA ILE A 83 7.47 2.14 -5.93
C ILE A 83 8.97 2.53 -6.00
N ALA A 84 9.59 2.81 -4.85
CA ALA A 84 11.00 3.14 -4.69
C ALA A 84 11.97 1.96 -4.93
N ALA A 85 11.52 0.70 -4.93
CA ALA A 85 12.42 -0.46 -4.99
C ALA A 85 13.14 -0.68 -6.34
N GLY A 86 12.91 0.17 -7.35
CA GLY A 86 13.51 0.02 -8.68
C GLY A 86 14.10 1.30 -9.29
N ILE A 87 14.18 2.39 -8.53
CA ILE A 87 14.76 3.65 -9.04
C ILE A 87 16.17 3.80 -8.47
N THR A 88 17.14 3.11 -9.07
CA THR A 88 18.52 3.60 -9.07
C THR A 88 18.53 4.80 -10.01
N ASP A 89 18.38 6.01 -9.45
CA ASP A 89 18.43 7.24 -10.22
C ASP A 89 19.90 7.51 -10.61
N PRO A 90 20.29 7.44 -11.90
CA PRO A 90 21.66 7.70 -12.32
C PRO A 90 22.11 9.15 -12.02
N ARG A 91 21.20 10.05 -11.65
CA ARG A 91 21.56 11.38 -11.14
C ARG A 91 22.13 11.32 -9.73
N LEU A 92 21.68 10.39 -8.89
CA LEU A 92 22.16 10.28 -7.51
C LEU A 92 23.61 9.80 -7.48
N GLU A 93 23.94 8.78 -8.27
CA GLU A 93 25.32 8.30 -8.45
C GLU A 93 26.27 9.41 -8.93
N ARG A 94 25.78 10.28 -9.83
CA ARG A 94 26.55 11.43 -10.34
C ARG A 94 26.77 12.50 -9.27
N ILE A 95 25.82 12.67 -8.34
CA ILE A 95 25.97 13.59 -7.20
C ILE A 95 26.99 13.04 -6.21
N GLU A 96 26.92 11.75 -5.89
CA GLU A 96 27.87 11.09 -4.98
C GLU A 96 29.31 11.19 -5.51
N GLN A 97 29.52 10.92 -6.81
CA GLN A 97 30.82 11.09 -7.47
C GLN A 97 31.37 12.53 -7.37
N ALA A 98 30.50 13.54 -7.45
CA ALA A 98 30.92 14.93 -7.33
C ALA A 98 31.32 15.28 -5.89
N ILE A 99 30.61 14.74 -4.89
CA ILE A 99 30.94 14.95 -3.47
C ILE A 99 32.30 14.35 -3.14
N ASP A 100 32.57 13.12 -3.59
CA ASP A 100 33.86 12.45 -3.37
C ASP A 100 35.02 13.21 -4.02
N ALA A 101 34.82 13.74 -5.24
CA ALA A 101 35.82 14.54 -5.92
C ALA A 101 36.15 15.84 -5.16
N ILE A 102 35.14 16.51 -4.60
CA ILE A 102 35.33 17.72 -3.80
C ILE A 102 36.07 17.39 -2.49
N ALA A 103 35.72 16.29 -1.82
CA ALA A 103 36.35 15.88 -0.57
C ALA A 103 37.87 15.66 -0.75
N VAL A 104 38.28 15.01 -1.84
CA VAL A 104 39.69 14.81 -2.19
C VAL A 104 40.42 16.13 -2.38
N GLU A 105 39.81 17.09 -3.07
CA GLU A 105 40.46 18.39 -3.34
C GLU A 105 40.57 19.24 -2.08
N VAL A 106 39.55 19.20 -1.20
CA VAL A 106 39.60 19.87 0.11
C VAL A 106 40.75 19.31 0.96
N GLU A 107 40.93 17.99 1.00
CA GLU A 107 42.03 17.38 1.75
C GLU A 107 43.40 17.76 1.17
N ARG A 108 43.51 17.83 -0.16
CA ARG A 108 44.72 18.28 -0.86
C ARG A 108 45.09 19.72 -0.50
N VAL A 109 44.11 20.63 -0.52
CA VAL A 109 44.30 22.03 -0.15
C VAL A 109 44.68 22.16 1.33
N GLY A 110 44.04 21.38 2.21
CA GLY A 110 44.38 21.33 3.63
C GLY A 110 45.85 20.96 3.88
N ARG A 111 46.36 19.92 3.20
CA ARG A 111 47.78 19.55 3.28
C ARG A 111 48.72 20.66 2.79
N MET A 112 48.35 21.37 1.71
CA MET A 112 49.13 22.50 1.22
C MET A 112 49.16 23.69 2.19
N GLN A 113 48.05 23.95 2.90
CA GLN A 113 48.02 24.97 3.94
C GLN A 113 48.89 24.56 5.14
N GLN A 114 48.81 23.30 5.57
CA GLN A 114 49.57 22.80 6.72
C GLN A 114 51.09 22.84 6.50
N GLN A 115 51.57 22.66 5.26
CA GLN A 115 52.99 22.80 4.90
C GLN A 115 53.47 24.27 4.84
N ARG A 116 52.56 25.26 4.81
CA ARG A 116 52.90 26.69 4.80
C ARG A 116 52.92 27.32 6.19
N LEU A 117 52.46 26.64 7.24
CA LEU A 117 52.60 27.13 8.60
C LEU A 117 54.00 26.74 9.13
N PRO A 118 54.85 27.72 9.53
CA PRO A 118 56.18 27.46 10.09
C PRO A 118 56.15 26.84 11.49
#